data_AF-A0A6N9BC15-F1
#
_entry.id   AF-A0A6N9BC15-F1
#
_cell.length_a   1.000
_cell.length_b   1.000
_cell.length_c   1.000
_cell.angle_alpha   90.00
_cell.angle_beta   90.00
_cell.angle_gamma   90.00
#
_symmetry.space_group_name_H-M   'P 1'
#
loop_
_entity.id
_entity.type
_entity.pdbx_description
1 polymer ?
#
loop_
_entity_poly.entity_id
_entity_poly.type
_entity_poly.pdbx_seq_one_letter_code
_entity_poly.pdbx_strand_id
1 'polypeptide(L)'
;MSVLWIGEQRFAAGLLWQRGEVTGRAARRAARDSRSSWTVDVSGQTGFVDDAEGPGGTKPLAGALMALLRGRSRGEETWIAFVEEDGGDGAGERRAGVVRCSGGVLLADGDEVFASAEEAMEAVDPAGLEGALVVATPGLAGRFPDAVEVDAEGLLQAALEVDELSAVRSGGASRKRVAWLVAFAVVGAAGILGWANRTEIGIWMGWIEVKKEEARPRVVVGINSRR
;
A
#
# COMPACT_ATOMS: atom_id res chain seq x y z
N MET A 1 12.29 -6.77 0.83
CA MET A 1 11.62 -6.52 2.12
C MET A 1 10.81 -5.26 1.94
N SER A 2 9.63 -5.18 2.54
CA SER A 2 8.66 -4.16 2.16
C SER A 2 7.93 -3.54 3.36
N VAL A 3 8.16 -4.02 4.58
CA VAL A 3 7.51 -3.50 5.78
C VAL A 3 8.51 -3.30 6.93
N LEU A 4 8.46 -2.12 7.56
CA LEU A 4 9.18 -1.78 8.80
C LEU A 4 8.19 -1.54 9.94
N TRP A 5 8.54 -2.00 11.15
CA TRP A 5 7.81 -1.68 12.38
C TRP A 5 8.38 -0.42 13.04
N ILE A 6 7.53 0.58 13.24
CA ILE A 6 7.92 1.84 13.90
C ILE A 6 6.81 2.20 14.89
N GLY A 7 7.17 2.27 16.16
CA GLY A 7 6.23 2.19 17.27
C GLY A 7 5.38 0.92 17.16
N GLU A 8 4.07 1.13 17.24
CA GLU A 8 3.09 0.05 17.11
C GLU A 8 2.51 -0.09 15.68
N GLN A 9 3.05 0.64 14.70
CA GLN A 9 2.56 0.62 13.32
C GLN A 9 3.52 -0.04 12.33
N ARG A 10 2.92 -0.55 11.26
CA ARG A 10 3.59 -1.11 10.10
C ARG A 10 3.61 -0.06 8.99
N PHE A 11 4.80 0.23 8.48
CA PHE A 11 4.99 1.10 7.33
C PHE A 11 5.48 0.31 6.14
N ALA A 12 4.88 0.54 4.96
CA ALA A 12 5.46 0.05 3.72
C ALA A 12 6.71 0.87 3.37
N ALA A 13 7.80 0.19 3.06
CA ALA A 13 9.06 0.77 2.62
C ALA A 13 9.60 -0.04 1.43
N GLY A 14 10.66 0.40 0.78
CA GLY A 14 11.18 -0.27 -0.41
C GLY A 14 10.32 -0.04 -1.66
N LEU A 15 9.59 1.09 -1.72
CA LEU A 15 8.70 1.40 -2.84
C LEU A 15 9.50 1.90 -4.05
N LEU A 16 9.12 1.41 -5.23
CA LEU A 16 9.57 1.99 -6.49
C LEU A 16 8.68 3.18 -6.84
N TRP A 17 9.28 4.36 -6.95
CA TRP A 17 8.55 5.61 -7.17
C TRP A 17 8.54 6.02 -8.64
N GLN A 18 7.35 6.32 -9.14
CA GLN A 18 7.16 6.88 -10.47
C GLN A 18 6.67 8.33 -10.38
N ARG A 19 7.26 9.22 -11.18
CA ARG A 19 6.78 10.60 -11.30
C ARG A 19 5.42 10.65 -11.98
N GLY A 20 4.51 11.45 -11.41
CA GLY A 20 3.14 11.60 -11.88
C GLY A 20 2.22 10.51 -11.34
N GLU A 21 0.94 10.83 -11.22
CA GLU A 21 -0.09 9.86 -10.85
C GLU A 21 -0.34 8.88 -11.99
N VAL A 22 -0.14 7.60 -11.71
CA VAL A 22 -0.31 6.51 -12.64
C VAL A 22 -1.53 5.69 -12.23
N THR A 23 -2.57 5.69 -13.06
CA THR A 23 -3.83 5.00 -12.73
C THR A 23 -4.26 3.97 -13.77
N GLY A 24 -5.22 3.12 -13.39
CA GLY A 24 -5.96 2.27 -14.32
C GLY A 24 -5.10 1.25 -15.07
N ARG A 25 -4.96 1.41 -16.40
CA ARG A 25 -4.19 0.48 -17.25
C ARG A 25 -2.69 0.74 -17.16
N ALA A 26 -2.28 1.99 -16.97
CA ALA A 26 -0.86 2.34 -16.85
C ALA A 26 -0.29 1.78 -15.54
N ALA A 27 -1.01 1.93 -14.42
CA ALA A 27 -0.59 1.41 -13.11
C ALA A 27 -0.40 -0.10 -13.14
N ARG A 28 -1.33 -0.81 -13.78
CA ARG A 28 -1.24 -2.27 -13.99
C ARG A 28 -0.06 -2.71 -14.84
N ARG A 29 0.35 -1.88 -15.80
CA ARG A 29 1.52 -2.18 -16.63
C ARG A 29 2.79 -1.97 -15.83
N ALA A 30 2.93 -0.80 -15.20
CA ALA A 30 4.05 -0.48 -14.32
C ALA A 30 4.23 -1.56 -13.23
N ALA A 31 3.17 -1.87 -12.49
CA ALA A 31 3.19 -2.90 -11.45
C ALA A 31 3.59 -4.29 -11.99
N ARG A 32 3.17 -4.66 -13.20
CA ARG A 32 3.61 -5.93 -13.80
C ARG A 32 5.10 -5.92 -14.13
N ASP A 33 5.56 -4.83 -14.73
CA ASP A 33 6.95 -4.69 -15.18
C ASP A 33 7.89 -4.65 -13.97
N SER A 34 7.45 -4.07 -12.85
CA SER A 34 8.17 -4.03 -11.57
C SER A 34 7.90 -5.22 -10.64
N ARG A 35 7.03 -6.17 -11.04
CA ARG A 35 6.56 -7.30 -10.19
C ARG A 35 5.92 -6.87 -8.86
N SER A 36 5.29 -5.70 -8.85
CA SER A 36 4.59 -5.13 -7.71
C SER A 36 3.11 -5.53 -7.68
N SER A 37 2.54 -5.64 -6.48
CA SER A 37 1.14 -6.02 -6.25
C SER A 37 0.33 -4.90 -5.60
N TRP A 38 1.01 -3.92 -4.99
CA TRP A 38 0.41 -2.83 -4.24
C TRP A 38 0.88 -1.48 -4.77
N THR A 39 0.03 -0.47 -4.57
CA THR A 39 0.30 0.89 -5.02
C THR A 39 -0.33 1.92 -4.10
N VAL A 40 0.29 3.09 -4.03
CA VAL A 40 -0.17 4.25 -3.27
C VAL A 40 0.20 5.50 -4.03
N ASP A 41 -0.67 6.50 -3.97
CA ASP A 41 -0.38 7.83 -4.52
C ASP A 41 0.04 8.76 -3.38
N VAL A 42 1.20 9.40 -3.53
CA VAL A 42 1.78 10.32 -2.55
C VAL A 42 2.24 11.57 -3.28
N SER A 43 1.66 12.73 -2.96
CA SER A 43 2.07 14.03 -3.51
C SER A 43 2.21 14.06 -5.03
N GLY A 44 1.29 13.41 -5.76
CA GLY A 44 1.32 13.35 -7.22
C GLY A 44 2.34 12.39 -7.81
N GLN A 45 2.91 11.49 -7.01
CA GLN A 45 3.74 10.35 -7.43
C GLN A 45 3.05 9.05 -7.07
N THR A 46 3.26 8.02 -7.88
CA THR A 46 2.75 6.68 -7.59
C THR A 46 3.90 5.78 -7.15
N GLY A 47 3.77 5.20 -5.96
CA GLY A 47 4.67 4.19 -5.42
C GLY A 47 4.15 2.79 -5.70
N PHE A 48 5.07 1.85 -5.91
CA PHE A 48 4.77 0.44 -6.15
C PHE A 48 5.61 -0.46 -5.25
N VAL A 49 4.99 -1.48 -4.66
CA VAL A 49 5.71 -2.49 -3.86
C VAL A 49 5.15 -3.88 -4.12
N ASP A 50 6.03 -4.87 -4.01
CA ASP A 50 5.64 -6.28 -4.11
C ASP A 50 4.78 -6.71 -2.90
N ASP A 51 4.29 -7.95 -2.95
CA ASP A 51 3.49 -8.53 -1.87
C ASP A 51 4.35 -9.21 -0.79
N ALA A 52 5.69 -9.00 -0.79
CA ALA A 52 6.51 -9.52 0.28
C ALA A 52 5.99 -8.96 1.61
N GLU A 53 5.98 -9.75 2.68
CA GLU A 53 5.57 -9.29 4.03
C GLU A 53 4.13 -8.74 4.16
N GLY A 54 3.30 -8.83 3.11
CA GLY A 54 1.89 -8.42 3.07
C GLY A 54 1.66 -6.95 3.46
N PRO A 55 2.07 -5.99 2.62
CA PRO A 55 2.04 -4.56 2.95
C PRO A 55 0.65 -3.92 2.76
N GLY A 56 -0.37 -4.71 2.38
CA GLY A 56 -1.73 -4.21 2.20
C GLY A 56 -2.29 -3.53 3.46
N GLY A 57 -2.90 -2.36 3.28
CA GLY A 57 -3.47 -1.56 4.37
C GLY A 57 -2.43 -0.85 5.26
N THR A 58 -1.14 -0.97 4.94
CA THR A 58 -0.09 -0.18 5.59
C THR A 58 0.03 1.19 4.92
N LYS A 59 0.68 2.13 5.60
CA LYS A 59 0.97 3.47 5.05
C LYS A 59 2.41 3.52 4.52
N PRO A 60 2.70 4.26 3.45
CA PRO A 60 4.05 4.35 2.93
C PRO A 60 4.93 5.22 3.84
N LEU A 61 6.09 4.70 4.23
CA LEU A 61 7.09 5.40 5.03
C LEU A 61 7.49 6.74 4.38
N ALA A 62 7.79 6.71 3.08
CA ALA A 62 8.16 7.90 2.32
C ALA A 62 7.05 8.97 2.34
N GLY A 63 5.77 8.56 2.30
CA GLY A 63 4.65 9.48 2.39
C GLY A 63 4.55 10.15 3.76
N ALA A 64 4.72 9.37 4.83
CA ALA A 64 4.74 9.91 6.19
C ALA A 64 5.90 10.90 6.40
N LEU A 65 7.10 10.58 5.88
CA LEU A 65 8.25 11.47 5.90
C LEU A 65 8.02 12.76 5.10
N MET A 66 7.41 12.67 3.91
CA MET A 66 7.04 13.86 3.13
C MET A 66 6.07 14.76 3.89
N ALA A 67 5.04 14.19 4.53
CA ALA A 67 4.08 14.95 5.31
C ALA A 67 4.75 15.62 6.52
N LEU A 68 5.57 14.87 7.26
CA LEU A 68 6.29 15.36 8.43
C LEU A 68 7.23 16.52 8.08
N LEU A 69 8.03 16.35 7.02
CA LEU A 69 9.05 17.33 6.64
C LEU A 69 8.44 18.56 5.96
N ARG A 70 7.29 18.45 5.28
CA ARG A 70 6.55 19.62 4.77
C ARG A 70 6.14 20.60 5.89
N GLY A 71 5.90 20.10 7.10
CA GLY A 71 5.62 20.96 8.27
C GLY A 71 6.87 21.66 8.82
N ARG A 72 8.07 21.17 8.51
CA ARG A 72 9.36 21.65 9.04
C ARG A 72 10.15 22.47 8.02
N SER A 73 9.99 22.18 6.74
CA SER A 73 10.65 22.83 5.61
C SER A 73 9.66 23.20 4.52
N ARG A 74 10.02 24.13 3.62
CA ARG A 74 9.10 24.70 2.61
C ARG A 74 8.63 23.72 1.52
N GLY A 75 8.85 22.41 1.67
CA GLY A 75 8.36 21.38 0.76
C GLY A 75 9.13 21.22 -0.55
N GLU A 76 10.19 22.01 -0.77
CA GLU A 76 11.05 21.99 -1.96
C GLU A 76 12.48 21.51 -1.66
N GLU A 77 12.74 21.06 -0.43
CA GLU A 77 14.08 20.69 -0.01
C GLU A 77 14.47 19.28 -0.46
N THR A 78 15.76 19.10 -0.72
CA THR A 78 16.38 17.79 -0.90
C THR A 78 16.70 17.24 0.48
N TRP A 79 16.32 15.99 0.73
CA TRP A 79 16.54 15.34 2.02
C TRP A 79 16.77 13.84 1.86
N ILE A 80 17.46 13.28 2.84
CA ILE A 80 17.66 11.85 3.02
C ILE A 80 17.25 11.48 4.44
N ALA A 81 16.40 10.46 4.56
CA ALA A 81 15.90 9.98 5.83
C ALA A 81 16.41 8.55 6.10
N PHE A 82 16.97 8.33 7.28
CA PHE A 82 17.37 7.02 7.79
C PHE A 82 16.44 6.63 8.94
N VAL A 83 15.70 5.55 8.78
CA VAL A 83 14.67 5.13 9.74
C VAL A 83 14.96 3.71 10.19
N GLU A 84 15.46 3.57 11.42
CA GLU A 84 15.65 2.26 12.06
C GLU A 84 14.30 1.68 12.50
N GLU A 85 14.09 0.39 12.24
CA GLU A 85 12.99 -0.40 12.79
C GLU A 85 13.10 -0.48 14.32
N ASP A 86 11.96 -0.42 14.99
CA ASP A 86 11.91 -0.68 16.42
C ASP A 86 12.29 -2.15 16.68
N GLY A 87 13.39 -2.37 17.38
CA GLY A 87 13.79 -3.72 17.77
C GLY A 87 12.83 -4.30 18.80
N GLY A 88 12.37 -5.55 18.60
CA GLY A 88 11.87 -6.36 19.71
C GLY A 88 12.98 -6.64 20.72
N ASP A 89 12.62 -7.10 21.92
CA ASP A 89 13.54 -7.38 23.06
C ASP A 89 14.64 -8.44 22.80
N GLY A 90 14.89 -8.85 21.55
CA GLY A 90 15.94 -9.77 21.14
C GLY A 90 17.13 -9.05 20.50
N ALA A 91 18.34 -9.59 20.73
CA ALA A 91 19.61 -9.11 20.18
C ALA A 91 19.79 -9.32 18.65
N GLY A 92 18.72 -9.19 17.88
CA GLY A 92 18.78 -9.17 16.41
C GLY A 92 19.16 -7.78 15.91
N GLU A 93 19.90 -7.72 14.80
CA GLU A 93 20.14 -6.46 14.09
C GLU A 93 18.80 -5.87 13.61
N ARG A 94 18.62 -4.56 13.85
CA ARG A 94 17.41 -3.84 13.46
C ARG A 94 17.53 -3.41 12.01
N ARG A 95 16.50 -3.69 11.22
CA ARG A 95 16.44 -3.26 9.83
C ARG A 95 16.38 -1.74 9.74
N ALA A 96 16.83 -1.19 8.63
CA ALA A 96 16.81 0.25 8.40
C ALA A 96 16.19 0.56 7.03
N GLY A 97 15.27 1.52 7.00
CA GLY A 97 14.75 2.13 5.78
C GLY A 97 15.54 3.38 5.43
N VAL A 98 15.82 3.58 4.14
CA VAL A 98 16.35 4.84 3.62
C VAL A 98 15.39 5.42 2.61
N VAL A 99 15.00 6.68 2.78
CA VAL A 99 14.15 7.40 1.83
C VAL A 99 14.86 8.66 1.35
N ARG A 100 14.91 8.85 0.03
CA ARG A 100 15.59 9.97 -0.64
C ARG A 100 14.61 10.79 -1.46
N CYS A 101 14.65 12.10 -1.24
CA CYS A 101 13.83 13.09 -1.92
C CYS A 101 14.71 14.22 -2.45
N SER A 102 14.44 14.68 -3.67
CA SER A 102 15.13 15.83 -4.26
C SER A 102 14.10 16.81 -4.81
N GLY A 103 14.18 18.06 -4.35
CA GLY A 103 13.27 19.12 -4.78
C GLY A 103 11.80 18.80 -4.50
N GLY A 104 11.49 18.14 -3.39
CA GLY A 104 10.13 17.69 -3.07
C GLY A 104 9.63 16.47 -3.86
N VAL A 105 10.51 15.79 -4.60
CA VAL A 105 10.19 14.60 -5.41
C VAL A 105 10.96 13.37 -4.90
N LEU A 106 10.25 12.29 -4.58
CA LEU A 106 10.83 11.00 -4.22
C LEU A 106 11.59 10.43 -5.43
N LEU A 107 12.83 9.99 -5.19
CA LEU A 107 13.65 9.37 -6.23
C LEU A 107 13.12 7.97 -6.58
N ALA A 108 13.29 7.53 -7.83
CA ALA A 108 12.67 6.30 -8.33
C ALA A 108 13.05 5.05 -7.53
N ASP A 109 14.34 4.90 -7.23
CA ASP A 109 14.89 3.87 -6.36
C ASP A 109 15.22 4.47 -4.98
N GLY A 110 14.54 5.56 -4.61
CA GLY A 110 14.88 6.39 -3.46
C GLY A 110 14.47 5.80 -2.12
N ASP A 111 13.65 4.74 -2.11
CA ASP A 111 13.07 4.12 -0.93
C ASP A 111 13.54 2.66 -0.87
N GLU A 112 14.43 2.37 0.08
CA GLU A 112 15.15 1.10 0.19
C GLU A 112 15.11 0.58 1.64
N VAL A 113 15.21 -0.74 1.80
CA VAL A 113 15.24 -1.40 3.12
C VAL A 113 16.48 -2.29 3.20
N PHE A 114 17.25 -2.12 4.27
CA PHE A 114 18.49 -2.81 4.56
C PHE A 114 18.35 -3.71 5.79
N ALA A 115 19.20 -4.74 5.88
CA ALA A 115 19.19 -5.66 7.00
C ALA A 115 19.66 -5.01 8.30
N SER A 116 20.52 -3.98 8.20
CA SER A 116 21.01 -3.20 9.33
C SER A 116 21.21 -1.72 8.99
N ALA A 117 21.34 -0.91 10.03
CA ALA A 117 21.69 0.50 9.91
C ALA A 117 23.10 0.71 9.34
N GLU A 118 24.05 -0.15 9.69
CA GLU A 118 25.41 -0.15 9.15
C GLU A 118 25.38 -0.36 7.63
N GLU A 119 24.63 -1.37 7.15
CA GLU A 119 24.49 -1.65 5.72
C GLU A 119 23.86 -0.45 4.99
N ALA A 120 22.82 0.15 5.55
CA ALA A 120 22.17 1.34 4.99
C ALA A 120 23.15 2.51 4.82
N MET A 121 24.03 2.73 5.80
CA MET A 121 25.03 3.81 5.78
C MET A 121 26.17 3.54 4.80
N GLU A 122 26.58 2.28 4.65
CA GLU A 122 27.62 1.90 3.69
C GLU A 122 27.10 1.96 2.24
N ALA A 123 25.84 1.59 2.03
CA ALA A 123 25.21 1.58 0.72
C ALA A 123 24.86 2.99 0.21
N VAL A 124 24.56 3.92 1.12
CA VAL A 124 24.08 5.24 0.77
C VAL A 124 25.10 6.30 1.18
N ASP A 125 25.79 6.86 0.20
CA ASP A 125 26.69 8.00 0.40
C ASP A 125 25.88 9.29 0.59
N PRO A 126 25.80 9.87 1.81
CA PRO A 126 25.11 11.13 2.03
C PRO A 126 25.83 12.30 1.35
N ALA A 127 27.12 12.19 1.05
CA ALA A 127 27.86 13.22 0.32
C ALA A 127 27.42 13.34 -1.16
N GLY A 128 26.74 12.32 -1.70
CA GLY A 128 26.13 12.33 -3.03
C GLY A 128 24.92 13.27 -3.17
N LEU A 129 24.43 13.84 -2.06
CA LEU A 129 23.33 14.81 -2.02
C LEU A 129 23.80 16.11 -1.34
N GLU A 130 24.77 16.80 -1.96
CA GLU A 130 25.31 18.06 -1.45
C GLU A 130 24.18 19.07 -1.14
N GLY A 131 24.11 19.53 0.12
CA GLY A 131 23.06 20.44 0.61
C GLY A 131 21.75 19.76 1.03
N ALA A 132 21.68 18.43 1.07
CA ALA A 132 20.51 17.73 1.57
C ALA A 132 20.41 17.75 3.10
N LEU A 133 19.19 17.91 3.59
CA LEU A 133 18.87 17.71 4.98
C LEU A 133 18.96 16.21 5.31
N VAL A 134 19.80 15.84 6.28
CA VAL A 134 19.82 14.48 6.82
C VAL A 134 18.81 14.39 7.96
N VAL A 135 17.97 13.38 7.90
CA VAL A 135 16.92 13.11 8.89
C VAL A 135 17.11 11.69 9.40
N ALA A 136 17.02 11.48 10.71
CA ALA A 136 17.27 10.17 11.29
C ALA A 136 16.40 9.89 12.51
N THR A 137 16.04 8.63 12.73
CA THR A 137 15.47 8.21 14.02
C THR A 137 16.52 8.32 15.14
N PRO A 138 16.12 8.40 16.43
CA PRO A 138 17.05 8.69 17.52
C PRO A 138 18.24 7.72 17.61
N GLY A 139 18.02 6.44 17.29
CA GLY A 139 19.08 5.42 17.26
C GLY A 139 20.17 5.66 16.22
N LEU A 140 19.86 6.43 15.18
CA LEU A 140 20.76 6.73 14.06
C LEU A 140 21.24 8.17 14.01
N ALA A 141 20.52 9.11 14.64
CA ALA A 141 20.84 10.54 14.61
C ALA A 141 22.27 10.83 15.10
N GLY A 142 22.74 10.13 16.14
CA GLY A 142 24.10 10.27 16.65
C GLY A 142 25.22 9.84 15.70
N ARG A 143 24.89 9.21 14.56
CA ARG A 143 25.83 8.77 13.53
C ARG A 143 26.06 9.81 12.43
N PHE A 144 25.24 10.86 12.38
CA PHE A 144 25.29 11.90 11.36
C PHE A 144 25.51 13.28 12.00
N PRO A 145 26.60 13.99 11.65
CA PRO A 145 26.76 15.39 12.03
C PRO A 145 25.59 16.19 11.45
N ASP A 146 24.89 16.95 12.29
CA ASP A 146 23.79 17.85 11.92
C ASP A 146 22.49 17.18 11.43
N ALA A 147 22.29 15.88 11.68
CA ALA A 147 21.00 15.24 11.38
C ALA A 147 19.87 15.80 12.24
N VAL A 148 18.71 15.99 11.61
CA VAL A 148 17.46 16.30 12.32
C VAL A 148 16.85 15.01 12.82
N GLU A 149 16.71 14.93 14.13
CA GLU A 149 16.04 13.80 14.77
C GLU A 149 14.52 13.82 14.48
N VAL A 150 14.01 12.64 14.15
CA VAL A 150 12.58 12.37 13.98
C VAL A 150 12.18 11.26 14.91
N ASP A 151 11.28 11.58 15.84
CA ASP A 151 10.67 10.62 16.73
C ASP A 151 9.58 9.80 16.01
N ALA A 152 9.31 8.60 16.57
CA ALA A 152 8.27 7.72 16.05
C ALA A 152 6.88 8.39 16.14
N GLU A 153 6.59 9.13 17.22
CA GLU A 153 5.29 9.77 17.41
C GLU A 153 4.96 10.78 16.30
N GLY A 154 5.90 11.65 15.94
CA GLY A 154 5.74 12.61 14.87
C GLY A 154 5.56 11.94 13.51
N LEU A 155 6.29 10.85 13.26
CA LEU A 155 6.10 10.05 12.05
C LEU A 155 4.70 9.41 12.00
N LEU A 156 4.22 8.85 13.11
CA LEU A 156 2.90 8.26 13.23
C LEU A 156 1.78 9.28 13.03
N GLN A 157 1.92 10.50 13.58
CA GLN A 157 0.99 11.60 13.37
C GLN A 157 0.97 12.04 11.90
N ALA A 158 2.14 12.22 11.30
CA ALA A 158 2.25 12.59 9.88
C ALA A 158 1.64 11.52 8.96
N ALA A 159 1.77 10.24 9.32
CA ALA A 159 1.18 9.15 8.58
C ALA A 159 -0.36 9.27 8.50
N LEU A 160 -1.04 9.90 9.47
CA LEU A 160 -2.50 10.06 9.43
C LEU A 160 -3.00 10.85 8.21
N GLU A 161 -2.16 11.72 7.64
CA GLU A 161 -2.46 12.51 6.44
C GLU A 161 -2.25 11.75 5.12
N VAL A 162 -1.75 10.52 5.20
CA VAL A 162 -1.32 9.73 4.04
C VAL A 162 -2.27 8.57 3.81
N ASP A 163 -2.59 8.33 2.54
CA ASP A 163 -3.39 7.19 2.11
C ASP A 163 -2.67 5.86 2.34
N GLU A 164 -3.45 4.81 2.57
CA GLU A 164 -2.95 3.45 2.70
C GLU A 164 -2.66 2.81 1.33
N LEU A 165 -1.78 1.82 1.33
CA LEU A 165 -1.51 1.01 0.16
C LEU A 165 -2.77 0.27 -0.29
N SER A 166 -3.06 0.41 -1.58
CA SER A 166 -4.17 -0.26 -2.25
C SER A 166 -3.66 -1.34 -3.17
N ALA A 167 -4.40 -2.45 -3.26
CA ALA A 167 -4.05 -3.50 -4.21
C ALA A 167 -4.13 -2.94 -5.64
N VAL A 168 -3.11 -3.18 -6.45
CA VAL A 168 -3.17 -2.87 -7.88
C VAL A 168 -4.26 -3.77 -8.46
N ARG A 169 -5.46 -3.22 -8.67
CA ARG A 169 -6.62 -3.98 -9.15
C ARG A 169 -6.22 -4.77 -10.39
N SER A 170 -5.99 -6.06 -10.23
CA SER A 170 -5.47 -6.99 -11.23
C SER A 170 -6.55 -7.39 -12.23
N GLY A 171 -7.20 -6.38 -12.83
CA GLY A 171 -8.41 -6.58 -13.60
C GLY A 171 -9.57 -7.00 -12.69
N GLY A 172 -10.65 -6.21 -12.73
CA GLY A 172 -11.93 -6.84 -12.54
C GLY A 172 -11.98 -8.01 -13.53
N ALA A 173 -12.20 -9.23 -13.04
CA ALA A 173 -12.88 -10.20 -13.88
C ALA A 173 -14.02 -9.40 -14.51
N SER A 174 -13.96 -9.18 -15.84
CA SER A 174 -14.93 -8.30 -16.48
C SER A 174 -16.31 -8.73 -15.98
N ARG A 175 -17.26 -7.82 -15.73
CA ARG A 175 -18.61 -8.23 -15.30
C ARG A 175 -19.13 -9.41 -16.12
N LYS A 176 -18.71 -9.52 -17.40
CA LYS A 176 -18.90 -10.68 -18.27
C LYS A 176 -18.20 -11.98 -17.80
N ARG A 177 -16.91 -11.99 -17.43
CA ARG A 177 -16.22 -13.20 -16.89
C ARG A 177 -16.77 -13.66 -15.55
N VAL A 178 -17.12 -12.75 -14.64
CA VAL A 178 -17.80 -13.13 -13.38
C VAL A 178 -19.21 -13.64 -13.68
N ALA A 179 -19.96 -12.97 -14.56
CA ALA A 179 -21.27 -13.47 -14.99
C ALA A 179 -21.20 -14.84 -15.67
N TRP A 180 -20.15 -15.10 -16.47
CA TRP A 180 -19.91 -16.41 -17.08
C TRP A 180 -19.55 -17.48 -16.06
N LEU A 181 -18.70 -17.18 -15.07
CA LEU A 181 -18.36 -18.11 -13.98
C LEU A 181 -19.57 -18.40 -13.08
N VAL A 182 -20.39 -17.38 -12.79
CA VAL A 182 -21.66 -17.54 -12.08
C VAL A 182 -22.66 -18.34 -12.91
N ALA A 183 -22.77 -18.10 -14.22
CA ALA A 183 -23.62 -18.89 -15.11
C ALA A 183 -23.17 -20.36 -15.18
N PHE A 184 -21.86 -20.63 -15.24
CA PHE A 184 -21.33 -22.00 -15.20
C PHE A 184 -21.53 -22.67 -13.85
N ALA A 185 -21.39 -21.95 -12.74
CA ALA A 185 -21.67 -22.48 -11.40
C ALA A 185 -23.16 -22.78 -11.22
N VAL A 186 -24.05 -21.93 -11.75
CA VAL A 186 -25.52 -22.13 -11.71
C VAL A 186 -25.95 -23.28 -12.62
N VAL A 187 -25.39 -23.41 -13.83
CA VAL A 187 -25.71 -24.52 -14.75
C VAL A 187 -25.08 -25.84 -14.28
N GLY A 188 -23.86 -25.81 -13.72
CA GLY A 188 -23.20 -26.97 -13.14
C GLY A 188 -23.90 -27.48 -11.87
N ALA A 189 -24.35 -26.57 -11.00
CA ALA A 189 -25.14 -26.93 -9.82
C ALA A 189 -26.56 -27.38 -10.20
N ALA A 190 -27.21 -26.76 -11.20
CA ALA A 190 -28.52 -27.21 -11.70
C ALA A 190 -28.45 -28.56 -12.43
N GLY A 191 -27.33 -28.90 -13.07
CA GLY A 191 -27.12 -30.21 -13.69
C GLY A 191 -26.90 -31.34 -12.67
N ILE A 192 -26.35 -31.03 -11.50
CA ILE A 192 -26.11 -32.01 -10.42
C ILE A 192 -27.31 -32.11 -9.46
N LEU A 193 -27.99 -31.00 -9.15
CA LEU A 193 -29.20 -30.99 -8.29
C LEU A 193 -30.51 -31.27 -9.05
N GLY A 194 -30.53 -31.15 -10.38
CA GLY A 194 -31.70 -31.47 -11.21
C GLY A 194 -32.11 -32.95 -11.18
N TRP A 195 -31.25 -33.84 -10.67
CA TRP A 195 -31.54 -35.26 -10.48
C TRP A 195 -32.00 -35.63 -9.06
N ALA A 196 -31.89 -34.71 -8.10
CA ALA A 196 -32.22 -34.95 -6.70
C ALA A 196 -33.00 -33.77 -6.09
N ASN A 197 -34.29 -33.72 -6.37
CA ASN A 197 -35.32 -32.93 -5.68
C ASN A 197 -35.21 -31.39 -5.68
N ARG A 198 -36.35 -30.80 -6.06
CA ARG A 198 -36.73 -29.37 -6.00
C ARG A 198 -36.11 -28.61 -4.83
N THR A 199 -35.10 -27.79 -5.12
CA THR A 199 -34.66 -26.72 -4.23
C THR A 199 -34.41 -25.46 -5.05
N GLU A 200 -35.21 -24.42 -4.84
CA GLU A 200 -34.98 -23.10 -5.43
C GLU A 200 -33.87 -22.40 -4.63
N ILE A 201 -32.73 -22.14 -5.28
CA ILE A 201 -31.60 -21.40 -4.72
C ILE A 201 -31.62 -20.00 -5.33
N GLY A 202 -31.97 -19.00 -4.53
CA GLY A 202 -31.81 -17.59 -4.87
C GLY A 202 -30.45 -17.08 -4.38
N ILE A 203 -29.67 -16.48 -5.27
CA ILE A 203 -28.45 -15.73 -4.92
C ILE A 203 -28.72 -14.27 -5.28
N TRP A 204 -28.53 -13.32 -4.35
CA TRP A 204 -27.74 -12.10 -4.57
C TRP A 204 -27.54 -11.25 -3.29
N MET A 205 -26.51 -10.41 -3.33
CA MET A 205 -25.94 -9.62 -2.23
C MET A 205 -26.95 -8.68 -1.54
N GLY A 206 -26.96 -8.73 -0.20
CA GLY A 206 -27.74 -7.84 0.68
C GLY A 206 -29.06 -8.47 1.15
N TRP A 207 -29.10 -8.86 2.44
CA TRP A 207 -30.22 -9.32 3.28
C TRP A 207 -31.51 -9.86 2.62
N ILE A 208 -31.91 -11.10 2.98
CA ILE A 208 -33.14 -11.76 2.52
C ILE A 208 -34.10 -11.96 3.70
N GLU A 209 -35.35 -11.52 3.54
CA GLU A 209 -36.50 -11.96 4.35
C GLU A 209 -37.47 -12.72 3.45
N VAL A 210 -37.82 -13.96 3.82
CA VAL A 210 -38.68 -14.87 3.05
C VAL A 210 -40.07 -14.88 3.66
N LYS A 211 -41.07 -14.40 2.92
CA LYS A 211 -42.48 -14.68 3.23
C LYS A 211 -43.01 -15.77 2.29
N LYS A 212 -43.55 -16.81 2.92
CA LYS A 212 -44.21 -17.94 2.28
C LYS A 212 -45.66 -17.54 2.02
N GLU A 213 -46.07 -17.44 0.76
CA GLU A 213 -47.49 -17.56 0.43
C GLU A 213 -47.68 -18.01 -1.03
N GLU A 214 -48.73 -18.79 -1.22
CA GLU A 214 -49.00 -19.66 -2.36
C GLU A 214 -49.36 -18.90 -3.65
N ALA A 215 -49.19 -19.64 -4.75
CA ALA A 215 -49.89 -19.45 -6.02
C ALA A 215 -49.51 -18.19 -6.84
N ARG A 216 -48.27 -18.22 -7.33
CA ARG A 216 -47.79 -17.87 -8.69
C ARG A 216 -46.51 -17.05 -8.58
N PRO A 217 -45.36 -17.60 -9.01
CA PRO A 217 -44.11 -16.85 -8.94
C PRO A 217 -44.20 -15.64 -9.88
N ARG A 218 -44.14 -14.45 -9.30
CA ARG A 218 -43.85 -13.21 -10.02
C ARG A 218 -42.45 -12.78 -9.63
N VAL A 219 -41.58 -12.72 -10.64
CA VAL A 219 -40.26 -12.10 -10.49
C VAL A 219 -40.44 -10.59 -10.68
N VAL A 220 -40.28 -9.81 -9.61
CA VAL A 220 -40.25 -8.34 -9.68
C VAL A 220 -38.79 -7.92 -9.56
N VAL A 221 -38.24 -7.36 -10.64
CA VAL A 221 -36.88 -6.81 -10.66
C VAL A 221 -36.97 -5.30 -10.55
N GLY A 222 -36.64 -4.75 -9.38
CA GLY A 222 -36.47 -3.32 -9.18
C GLY A 222 -35.00 -2.92 -9.33
N ILE A 223 -34.67 -2.08 -10.31
CA ILE A 223 -33.36 -1.44 -10.41
C ILE A 223 -33.45 -0.11 -9.67
N ASN A 224 -32.74 0.04 -8.56
CA ASN A 224 -32.66 1.34 -7.90
C ASN A 224 -31.68 2.23 -8.66
N SER A 225 -32.20 3.04 -9.59
CA SER A 225 -31.46 4.13 -10.20
C SER A 225 -31.73 5.42 -9.44
N ARG A 226 -31.03 5.65 -8.33
CA ARG A 226 -30.75 7.00 -7.79
C ARG A 226 -29.85 6.93 -6.54
N ARG A 227 -28.72 7.64 -6.67
CA ARG A 227 -27.83 8.24 -5.67
C ARG A 227 -27.15 7.31 -4.67
#